data_AF-A0A930XU07-F1
#
_entry.id   AF-A0A930XU07-F1
#
_cell.length_a   1.000
_cell.length_b   1.000
_cell.length_c   1.000
_cell.angle_alpha   90.00
_cell.angle_beta   90.00
_cell.angle_gamma   90.00
#
_symmetry.space_group_name_H-M   'P 1'
#
loop_
_entity.id
_entity.type
_entity.pdbx_description
1 polymer ?
#
loop_
_entity_poly.entity_id
_entity_poly.type
_entity_poly.pdbx_seq_one_letter_code
_entity_poly.pdbx_strand_id
1 'polypeptide(L)' 'MVLEVAILNVRPGREPSFETAFAQAESIIAASPGYISHQLQRCLENPSRVVIKGTSIYALRELIVIQNKG' A
#
# COMPACT_ATOMS: atom_id res chain seq x y z
N MET A 1 17.89 -1.81 9.72
CA MET A 1 16.92 -1.93 8.60
C MET A 1 15.68 -2.63 9.16
N VAL A 2 14.50 -2.03 9.04
CA VAL A 2 13.24 -2.57 9.57
C VAL A 2 12.31 -2.85 8.38
N LEU A 3 11.67 -4.02 8.39
CA LEU A 3 10.62 -4.37 7.44
C LEU A 3 9.27 -4.01 8.05
N GLU A 4 8.52 -3.18 7.35
CA GLU A 4 7.15 -2.82 7.69
C GLU A 4 6.18 -3.62 6.81
N VAL A 5 5.11 -4.13 7.42
CA VAL A 5 4.07 -4.89 6.72
C VAL A 5 2.70 -4.36 7.09
N ALA A 6 1.90 -4.00 6.09
CA ALA A 6 0.49 -3.62 6.24
C ALA A 6 -0.41 -4.60 5.49
N ILE A 7 -1.52 -4.97 6.14
CA ILE A 7 -2.57 -5.77 5.52
C ILE A 7 -3.78 -4.86 5.35
N LEU A 8 -4.28 -4.76 4.13
CA LEU A 8 -5.42 -3.92 3.78
C LEU A 8 -6.57 -4.78 3.26
N ASN A 9 -7.78 -4.44 3.67
CA ASN A 9 -9.00 -5.02 3.13
C ASN A 9 -9.68 -3.98 2.24
N VAL A 10 -9.54 -4.15 0.93
CA VAL A 10 -10.21 -3.34 -0.07
C VAL A 10 -11.69 -3.72 -0.10
N ARG A 11 -12.57 -2.77 -0.39
CA ARG A 11 -13.99 -3.09 -0.62
C ARG A 11 -14.12 -3.95 -1.87
N PRO A 12 -14.90 -5.05 -1.86
CA PRO A 12 -15.12 -5.88 -3.04
C PRO A 12 -15.58 -5.07 -4.25
N GLY A 13 -14.98 -5.31 -5.41
CA GLY A 13 -15.26 -4.60 -6.66
C GLY A 13 -14.52 -3.26 -6.81
N ARG A 14 -13.73 -2.85 -5.80
CA ARG A 14 -12.90 -1.63 -5.84
C ARG A 14 -11.41 -1.89 -5.92
N GLU A 15 -11.00 -3.15 -6.10
CA GLU A 15 -9.61 -3.56 -6.28
C GLU A 15 -8.91 -2.80 -7.43
N PRO A 16 -9.52 -2.62 -8.62
CA PRO A 16 -8.87 -1.89 -9.72
C PRO A 16 -8.65 -0.41 -9.40
N SER A 17 -9.64 0.21 -8.73
CA SER A 17 -9.56 1.60 -8.29
C SER A 17 -8.50 1.78 -7.20
N PHE A 18 -8.41 0.82 -6.27
CA PHE A 18 -7.37 0.80 -5.26
C PHE A 18 -5.98 0.70 -5.89
N GLU A 19 -5.78 -0.20 -6.86
CA GLU A 19 -4.49 -0.33 -7.54
C GLU A 19 -4.09 0.94 -8.29
N THR A 20 -5.05 1.60 -8.94
CA THR A 20 -4.83 2.88 -9.61
C THR A 20 -4.45 3.98 -8.61
N ALA A 21 -5.17 4.05 -7.48
CA ALA A 21 -4.86 5.00 -6.42
C ALA A 21 -3.50 4.70 -5.75
N PHE A 22 -3.15 3.42 -5.59
CA PHE A 22 -1.87 2.98 -5.07
C PHE A 22 -0.72 3.38 -5.99
N ALA A 23 -0.86 3.20 -7.31
CA ALA A 23 0.14 3.62 -8.28
C ALA A 23 0.37 5.16 -8.26
N GLN A 24 -0.66 5.96 -7.99
CA GLN A 24 -0.51 7.40 -7.81
C GLN A 24 0.18 7.75 -6.48
N ALA A 25 -0.18 7.05 -5.41
CA ALA A 25 0.43 7.23 -4.10
C ALA A 25 1.89 6.76 -4.05
N GLU A 26 2.27 5.80 -4.90
CA GLU A 26 3.64 5.27 -5.01
C GLU A 26 4.68 6.39 -5.16
N SER A 27 4.43 7.37 -6.03
CA SER A 27 5.35 8.50 -6.24
C SER A 27 5.49 9.38 -5.00
N ILE A 28 4.42 9.50 -4.20
CA ILE A 28 4.41 10.29 -2.96
C ILE A 28 5.20 9.55 -1.87
N ILE A 29 4.97 8.24 -1.73
CA ILE A 29 5.69 7.37 -0.79
C ILE A 29 7.19 7.34 -1.14
N ALA A 30 7.53 7.22 -2.42
CA ALA A 30 8.91 7.16 -2.88
C ALA A 30 9.69 8.46 -2.66
N ALA A 31 8.99 9.61 -2.61
CA ALA A 31 9.58 10.90 -2.30
C ALA A 31 9.82 11.12 -0.79
N SER A 32 9.36 10.20 0.07
CA SER A 32 9.45 10.35 1.52
C SER A 32 10.87 10.10 2.04
N PRO A 33 11.40 10.93 2.96
CA PRO A 33 12.74 10.73 3.53
C PRO A 33 12.90 9.36 4.19
N GLY A 34 13.94 8.62 3.81
CA GLY A 34 14.19 7.28 4.34
C GLY A 34 13.35 6.17 3.68
N TYR A 35 12.73 6.44 2.54
CA TYR A 35 12.18 5.41 1.66
C TYR A 35 13.31 4.60 1.00
N ILE A 36 13.15 3.28 0.96
CA ILE A 36 14.06 2.37 0.23
C ILE A 36 13.30 1.61 -0.85
N SER A 37 12.23 0.91 -0.46
CA SER A 37 11.39 0.13 -1.38
C SER A 37 10.05 -0.22 -0.76
N HIS A 38 9.04 -0.48 -1.60
CA HIS A 38 7.83 -1.21 -1.24
C HIS A 38 7.43 -2.24 -2.30
N GLN A 39 6.53 -3.13 -1.90
CA GLN A 39 5.91 -4.12 -2.77
C GLN A 39 4.43 -4.29 -2.39
N LEU A 40 3.54 -4.14 -3.36
CA LEU A 40 2.12 -4.52 -3.24
C LEU A 40 1.95 -5.98 -3.68
N GLN A 41 1.27 -6.79 -2.86
CA GLN A 41 0.91 -8.17 -3.17
C GLN A 41 -0.59 -8.37 -3.01
N ARG A 42 -1.22 -9.01 -3.99
CA ARG A 42 -2.63 -9.41 -3.91
C ARG A 42 -2.72 -10.78 -3.23
N CYS A 43 -3.73 -10.98 -2.39
CA CYS A 43 -4.05 -12.31 -1.89
C CYS A 43 -4.75 -13.12 -2.99
N LEU A 44 -4.29 -14.36 -3.20
CA LEU A 44 -4.87 -15.26 -4.19
C LEU A 44 -6.22 -15.85 -3.72
N GLU A 45 -6.36 -16.10 -2.43
CA GLU A 45 -7.58 -16.68 -1.83
C GLU A 45 -8.69 -15.64 -1.62
N ASN A 46 -8.32 -14.37 -1.44
CA ASN A 46 -9.27 -13.29 -1.24
C ASN A 46 -8.82 -12.06 -2.03
N PRO A 47 -9.42 -11.76 -3.19
CA PRO A 47 -8.98 -10.66 -4.06
C PRO A 47 -9.13 -9.30 -3.39
N SER A 48 -10.04 -9.18 -2.43
CA SER A 48 -10.26 -7.95 -1.66
C SER A 48 -9.23 -7.77 -0.54
N ARG A 49 -8.27 -8.69 -0.36
CA ARG A 49 -7.17 -8.54 0.58
C ARG A 49 -5.85 -8.31 -0.16
N VAL A 50 -5.12 -7.30 0.29
CA VAL A 50 -3.79 -6.99 -0.24
C VAL A 50 -2.80 -6.78 0.91
N VAL A 51 -1.53 -7.06 0.63
CA VAL A 51 -0.43 -6.88 1.56
C VAL A 51 0.56 -5.90 0.95
N ILE A 52 1.00 -4.92 1.73
CA ILE A 52 2.06 -4.00 1.36
C ILE A 52 3.23 -4.25 2.28
N LYS A 53 4.40 -4.50 1.69
CA LYS A 53 5.66 -4.65 2.41
C LYS A 53 6.54 -3.46 2.04
N GLY A 54 7.12 -2.79 3.02
CA GLY A 54 7.97 -1.63 2.80
C GLY A 54 9.21 -1.66 3.68
N THR A 55 10.29 -1.08 3.19
CA THR A 55 11.51 -0.87 3.98
C THR A 55 11.67 0.63 4.22
N SER A 56 11.11 1.10 5.33
CA SER A 56 11.26 2.46 5.84
C SER A 56 10.96 2.47 7.35
N ILE A 57 11.18 3.59 8.02
CA ILE A 57 10.79 3.79 9.41
C ILE A 57 9.51 4.65 9.54
N TYR A 58 8.95 5.10 8.40
CA TYR A 58 7.79 6.01 8.35
C TYR A 58 6.72 5.65 7.31
N ALA A 59 6.86 4.56 6.55
CA ALA A 59 6.03 4.31 5.36
C ALA A 59 4.57 3.93 5.69
N LEU A 60 4.31 3.40 6.89
CA LEU A 60 2.97 2.98 7.28
C LEU A 60 1.98 4.13 7.53
N ARG A 61 2.44 5.38 7.72
CA ARG A 61 1.55 6.52 7.98
C ARG A 61 0.76 6.94 6.74
N GLU A 62 1.36 6.84 5.57
CA GLU A 62 0.76 7.28 4.29
C GLU A 62 -0.24 6.25 3.72
N LEU A 63 -0.20 4.99 4.18
CA LEU A 63 -1.11 3.94 3.72
C LEU A 63 -2.57 4.17 4.14
N ILE A 64 -2.80 4.91 5.23
CA ILE A 64 -4.15 5.29 5.70
C ILE A 64 -4.84 6.23 4.68
N VAL A 65 -4.06 7.04 3.95
CA VAL A 65 -4.57 7.96 2.93
C VAL A 65 -5.16 7.18 1.75
N ILE A 66 -4.54 6.05 1.37
CA ILE A 66 -4.99 5.23 0.24
C ILE A 66 -6.32 4.53 0.57
N GLN A 67 -6.55 4.14 1.83
CA GLN A 67 -7.83 3.55 2.25
C GLN A 67 -9.00 4.55 2.27
N ASN A 68 -8.73 5.85 2.48
CA ASN A 68 -9.78 6.87 2.61
C ASN A 68 -10.16 7.56 1.29
N LYS A 69 -9.41 7.38 0.20
CA LYS A 69 -9.76 7.92 -1.12
C LYS A 69 -10.71 7.01 -1.94
N GLY A 70 -11.23 5.94 -1.34
CA GLY A 70 -12.15 4.98 -1.95
C GLY A 70 -13.62 5.25 -1.65
#